data_AF-A0A921G387-F1
#
_entry.id   AF-A0A921G387-F1
#
_cell.length_a   1.000
_cell.length_b   1.000
_cell.length_c   1.000
_cell.angle_alpha   90.00
_cell.angle_beta   90.00
_cell.angle_gamma   90.00
#
_symmetry.space_group_name_H-M   'P 1'
#
loop_
_entity.id
_entity.type
_entity.pdbx_description
1 polymer ?
#
loop_
_entity_poly.entity_id
_entity_poly.type
_entity_poly.pdbx_seq_one_letter_code
_entity_poly.pdbx_strand_id
1 'polypeptide(L)'
;MKELKTVNEWYDVLEQSKENPLFVLKHSTTCPVSAAAYNAFESSATDVPKYFLKVRESRPVSNEIESNLRVEHQSPQLFLLKDGKAVWHATHYSISGPQIEHAVKDYGSN
;
A
#
# COMPACT_ATOMS: atom_id res chain seq x y z
N MET A 1 -5.87 8.75 5.38
CA MET A 1 -5.17 8.10 4.25
C MET A 1 -4.91 9.13 3.16
N LYS A 2 -3.75 9.13 2.50
CA LYS A 2 -3.37 10.10 1.46
C LYS A 2 -3.25 9.44 0.08
N GLU A 3 -3.75 10.09 -0.97
CA GLU A 3 -3.63 9.64 -2.37
C GLU A 3 -2.27 10.06 -2.97
N LEU A 4 -1.63 9.14 -3.69
CA LEU A 4 -0.42 9.37 -4.48
C LEU A 4 -0.82 9.52 -5.95
N LYS A 5 -0.46 10.64 -6.56
CA LYS A 5 -0.82 11.00 -7.94
C LYS A 5 0.39 11.09 -8.86
N THR A 6 1.56 11.39 -8.30
CA THR A 6 2.81 11.61 -9.03
C THR A 6 3.92 10.68 -8.57
N VAL A 7 4.92 10.48 -9.43
CA VAL A 7 6.10 9.65 -9.13
C VAL A 7 6.95 10.25 -8.00
N ASN A 8 7.04 11.58 -7.92
CA ASN A 8 7.76 12.25 -6.85
C ASN A 8 7.12 11.98 -5.48
N GLU A 9 5.79 12.01 -5.38
CA GLU A 9 5.10 11.65 -4.14
C GLU A 9 5.36 10.19 -3.73
N TRP A 10 5.55 9.28 -4.70
CA TRP A 10 5.96 7.91 -4.40
C TRP A 10 7.39 7.86 -3.86
N TYR A 11 8.34 8.58 -4.45
CA TYR A 11 9.70 8.63 -3.93
C TYR A 11 9.77 9.23 -2.52
N ASP A 12 8.99 10.28 -2.24
CA ASP A 12 8.90 10.85 -0.88
C ASP A 12 8.37 9.82 0.12
N VAL A 13 7.36 9.02 -0.27
CA VAL A 13 6.82 7.95 0.57
C VAL A 13 7.82 6.81 0.73
N LEU A 14 8.53 6.43 -0.33
CA LEU A 14 9.55 5.38 -0.25
C LEU A 14 10.70 5.79 0.68
N GLU A 15 11.16 7.04 0.61
CA GLU A 15 12.16 7.56 1.54
C GLU A 15 11.64 7.61 2.99
N GLN A 16 10.40 8.05 3.21
CA GLN A 16 9.78 8.02 4.55
C GLN A 16 9.74 6.61 5.15
N SER A 17 9.58 5.58 4.31
CA SER A 17 9.53 4.19 4.78
C SER A 17 10.85 3.71 5.39
N LYS A 18 11.96 4.44 5.17
CA LYS A 18 13.27 4.16 5.80
C LYS A 18 13.32 4.60 7.26
N GLU A 19 12.51 5.57 7.64
CA GLU A 19 12.47 6.10 9.01
C GLU A 19 11.39 5.40 9.84
N ASN A 20 10.22 5.17 9.24
CA ASN A 20 9.07 4.55 9.90
C ASN A 20 8.29 3.66 8.92
N PRO A 21 7.72 2.54 9.38
CA PRO A 21 6.85 1.73 8.55
C PRO A 21 5.64 2.51 8.02
N LEU A 22 5.18 2.17 6.80
CA LEU A 22 3.98 2.77 6.20
C LEU A 22 3.29 1.83 5.22
N PHE A 23 2.00 2.04 5.00
CA PHE A 23 1.20 1.25 4.06
C PHE A 23 0.98 1.96 2.73
N VAL A 24 0.97 1.20 1.63
CA VAL A 24 0.61 1.69 0.29
C VAL A 24 -0.36 0.73 -0.41
N LEU A 25 -1.55 1.20 -0.76
CA LEU A 25 -2.56 0.43 -1.50
C LEU A 25 -2.63 0.80 -2.98
N LYS A 26 -2.48 -0.18 -3.87
CA LYS A 26 -2.82 -0.09 -5.30
C LYS A 26 -4.30 -0.43 -5.49
N HIS A 27 -5.12 0.61 -5.67
CA HIS A 27 -6.57 0.49 -5.83
C HIS A 27 -6.99 0.67 -7.29
N SER A 28 -7.77 -0.26 -7.83
CA SER A 28 -8.53 -0.10 -9.07
C SER A 28 -9.94 0.41 -8.78
N THR A 29 -10.28 1.57 -9.34
CA THR A 29 -11.59 2.25 -9.17
C THR A 29 -12.74 1.55 -9.87
N THR A 30 -12.45 0.62 -10.78
CA THR A 30 -13.46 -0.10 -11.57
C THR A 30 -13.58 -1.58 -11.21
N CYS A 31 -12.95 -2.01 -10.13
CA CYS A 31 -13.01 -3.40 -9.64
C CYS A 31 -13.73 -3.45 -8.29
N PRO A 32 -14.88 -4.13 -8.17
CA PRO A 32 -15.60 -4.25 -6.91
C PRO A 32 -14.77 -4.87 -5.77
N VAL A 33 -13.93 -5.87 -6.08
CA VAL A 33 -13.01 -6.48 -5.11
C VAL A 33 -12.02 -5.44 -4.57
N SER A 34 -11.56 -4.54 -5.44
CA SER A 34 -10.68 -3.46 -5.06
C SER A 34 -11.36 -2.37 -4.24
N ALA A 35 -12.65 -2.10 -4.46
CA ALA A 35 -13.44 -1.23 -3.60
C ALA A 35 -13.61 -1.83 -2.18
N ALA A 36 -13.87 -3.14 -2.08
CA ALA A 36 -13.95 -3.82 -0.79
C ALA A 36 -12.62 -3.75 -0.01
N ALA A 37 -11.50 -4.01 -0.69
CA ALA A 37 -10.16 -3.91 -0.10
C ALA A 37 -9.82 -2.47 0.34
N TYR A 38 -10.20 -1.47 -0.47
CA TYR A 38 -10.03 -0.05 -0.10
C TYR A 38 -10.80 0.27 1.18
N ASN A 39 -12.07 -0.12 1.29
CA ASN A 39 -12.88 0.13 2.47
C ASN A 39 -12.32 -0.57 3.72
N ALA A 40 -11.85 -1.82 3.59
CA ALA A 40 -11.22 -2.54 4.69
C ALA A 40 -9.91 -1.91 5.14
N PHE A 41 -9.12 -1.39 4.20
CA PHE A 41 -7.88 -0.68 4.52
C PHE A 41 -8.14 0.71 5.12
N GLU A 42 -9.15 1.43 4.64
CA GLU A 42 -9.55 2.73 5.18
C GLU A 42 -10.03 2.59 6.62
N SER A 43 -10.88 1.58 6.91
CA SER A 43 -11.50 1.37 8.22
C SER A 43 -10.60 0.72 9.27
N SER A 44 -9.45 0.14 8.89
CA SER A 44 -8.56 -0.51 9.87
C SER A 44 -8.00 0.50 10.88
N ALA A 45 -8.04 0.19 12.16
CA ALA A 45 -7.43 1.04 13.18
C ALA A 45 -5.93 0.74 13.28
N THR A 46 -5.08 1.68 12.88
CA THR A 46 -3.62 1.59 13.01
C THR A 46 -3.00 2.99 12.98
N ASP A 47 -1.93 3.17 13.75
CA ASP A 47 -1.13 4.40 13.77
C ASP A 47 -0.11 4.46 12.62
N VAL A 48 0.04 3.36 11.87
CA VAL A 48 0.92 3.30 10.70
C VAL A 48 0.36 4.17 9.57
N PRO A 49 1.14 5.11 9.01
CA PRO A 49 0.70 5.98 7.93
C PRO A 49 0.13 5.20 6.74
N LYS A 50 -0.99 5.69 6.18
CA LYS A 50 -1.71 5.03 5.08
C LYS A 50 -1.70 5.86 3.80
N TYR A 51 -1.22 5.26 2.73
CA TYR A 51 -1.22 5.82 1.39
C TYR A 51 -1.95 4.90 0.40
N PHE A 52 -2.40 5.46 -0.71
CA PHE A 52 -2.94 4.68 -1.82
C PHE A 52 -2.72 5.39 -3.15
N LEU A 53 -2.83 4.66 -4.25
CA LEU A 53 -2.93 5.21 -5.60
C LEU A 53 -4.06 4.54 -6.36
N LYS A 54 -4.63 5.26 -7.31
CA LYS A 54 -5.57 4.70 -8.28
C LYS A 54 -4.81 4.25 -9.52
N VAL A 55 -4.80 2.94 -9.78
CA VAL A 55 -3.85 2.34 -10.74
C VAL A 55 -4.10 2.75 -12.20
N ARG A 56 -5.33 3.10 -12.58
CA ARG A 56 -5.65 3.51 -13.96
C ARG A 56 -5.28 4.97 -14.22
N GLU A 57 -5.42 5.80 -13.20
CA GLU A 57 -5.24 7.24 -13.19
C GLU A 57 -3.76 7.61 -12.95
N SER A 58 -3.03 6.77 -12.20
CA SER A 58 -1.64 6.98 -11.81
C SER A 58 -0.72 5.83 -12.27
N ARG A 59 -0.86 5.41 -13.55
CA ARG A 59 -0.03 4.34 -14.14
C ARG A 59 1.48 4.52 -13.95
N PRO A 60 2.06 5.73 -14.12
CA PRO A 60 3.49 5.92 -13.87
C PRO A 60 3.89 5.57 -12.43
N VAL A 61 3.08 5.97 -11.44
CA VAL A 61 3.30 5.65 -10.03
C VAL A 61 3.19 4.14 -9.78
N SER A 62 2.18 3.49 -10.38
CA SER A 62 1.99 2.04 -10.30
C SER A 62 3.21 1.26 -10.79
N ASN A 63 3.79 1.68 -11.91
CA ASN A 63 4.95 1.04 -12.52
C ASN A 63 6.23 1.23 -11.69
N GLU A 64 6.44 2.43 -11.13
CA GLU A 64 7.59 2.69 -10.26
C GLU A 64 7.55 1.85 -8.98
N ILE A 65 6.36 1.68 -8.39
CA ILE A 65 6.17 0.79 -7.23
C ILE A 65 6.60 -0.64 -7.57
N GLU A 66 6.22 -1.17 -8.73
CA GLU A 66 6.61 -2.52 -9.17
C GLU A 66 8.13 -2.63 -9.38
N SER A 67 8.73 -1.63 -10.04
CA SER A 67 10.16 -1.56 -10.31
C SER A 67 10.98 -1.51 -9.01
N ASN A 68 10.60 -0.63 -8.08
CA ASN A 68 11.36 -0.41 -6.85
C ASN A 68 11.18 -1.54 -5.85
N LEU A 69 9.96 -2.07 -5.69
CA LEU A 69 9.68 -3.15 -4.74
C LEU A 69 9.98 -4.54 -5.30
N ARG A 70 10.16 -4.67 -6.62
CA ARG A 70 10.35 -5.96 -7.33
C ARG A 70 9.22 -6.95 -7.08
N VAL A 71 7.99 -6.44 -6.95
CA VAL A 71 6.77 -7.24 -6.79
C VAL A 71 5.88 -7.00 -7.99
N GLU A 72 5.40 -8.08 -8.61
CA GLU A 72 4.50 -8.01 -9.75
C GLU A 72 3.18 -7.31 -9.43
N HIS A 73 2.63 -6.62 -10.43
CA HIS A 73 1.36 -5.94 -10.31
C HIS A 73 0.23 -6.88 -9.93
N GLN A 74 -0.52 -6.51 -8.89
CA GLN A 74 -1.86 -7.02 -8.60
C GLN A 74 -2.78 -5.84 -8.27
N SER A 75 -4.10 -6.00 -8.46
CA SER A 75 -5.07 -5.00 -8.00
C SER A 75 -6.39 -5.65 -7.53
N PRO A 76 -6.78 -5.47 -6.26
CA PRO A 76 -6.12 -4.64 -5.25
C PRO A 76 -4.85 -5.29 -4.69
N GLN A 77 -3.88 -4.48 -4.29
CA GLN A 77 -2.62 -4.92 -3.68
C GLN A 77 -2.17 -3.91 -2.62
N LEU A 78 -2.00 -4.38 -1.39
CA LEU A 78 -1.57 -3.58 -0.24
C LEU A 78 -0.14 -4.00 0.15
N PHE A 79 0.72 -3.03 0.40
CA PHE A 79 2.08 -3.23 0.88
C PHE A 79 2.25 -2.58 2.25
N LEU A 80 3.01 -3.22 3.13
CA LEU A 80 3.67 -2.59 4.26
C LEU A 80 5.14 -2.41 3.91
N LEU A 81 5.59 -1.16 3.91
CA LEU A 81 6.95 -0.77 3.60
C LEU A 81 7.72 -0.47 4.88
N LYS A 82 8.94 -0.99 4.99
CA LYS A 82 9.92 -0.68 6.05
C LYS A 82 11.32 -0.77 5.43
N ASP A 83 12.21 0.14 5.82
CA ASP A 83 13.59 0.22 5.32
C ASP A 83 13.69 0.31 3.79
N GLY A 84 12.74 1.00 3.15
CA GLY A 84 12.67 1.13 1.70
C GLY A 84 12.26 -0.16 0.96
N LYS A 85 11.73 -1.17 1.67
CA LYS A 85 11.37 -2.48 1.11
C LYS A 85 9.95 -2.87 1.48
N ALA A 86 9.31 -3.68 0.64
CA ALA A 86 8.06 -4.35 0.98
C ALA A 86 8.34 -5.52 1.93
N VAL A 87 8.08 -5.33 3.23
CA VAL A 87 8.27 -6.37 4.24
C VAL A 87 7.05 -7.29 4.36
N TRP A 88 5.89 -6.82 3.90
CA TRP A 88 4.66 -7.61 3.81
C TRP A 88 3.79 -7.08 2.67
N HIS A 89 3.00 -7.97 2.05
CA HIS A 89 1.99 -7.57 1.08
C HIS A 89 0.79 -8.53 1.07
N ALA A 90 -0.38 -8.02 0.69
CA ALA A 90 -1.61 -8.79 0.49
C ALA A 90 -2.35 -8.33 -0.77
N THR A 91 -3.18 -9.21 -1.33
CA THR A 91 -3.98 -8.91 -2.54
C THR A 91 -5.42 -9.38 -2.38
N HIS A 92 -6.32 -8.80 -3.18
CA HIS A 92 -7.73 -9.20 -3.26
C HIS A 92 -8.37 -9.34 -1.87
N TYR A 93 -8.98 -10.50 -1.59
CA TYR A 93 -9.68 -10.81 -0.34
C TYR A 93 -8.74 -11.01 0.87
N SER A 94 -7.43 -11.11 0.64
CA SER A 94 -6.45 -11.17 1.75
C SER A 94 -6.26 -9.79 2.41
N ILE A 95 -6.70 -8.71 1.76
CA ILE A 95 -6.69 -7.37 2.33
C ILE A 95 -7.90 -7.24 3.26
N SER A 96 -7.67 -7.44 4.56
CA SER A 96 -8.71 -7.39 5.60
C SER A 96 -8.15 -6.76 6.88
N GLY A 97 -9.05 -6.24 7.74
CA GLY A 97 -8.68 -5.66 9.03
C GLY A 97 -7.77 -6.55 9.87
N PRO A 98 -8.11 -7.84 10.10
CA PRO A 98 -7.26 -8.76 10.84
C PRO A 98 -5.89 -8.98 10.20
N GLN A 99 -5.79 -9.07 8.87
CA GLN A 99 -4.50 -9.24 8.20
C GLN A 99 -3.62 -7.98 8.32
N ILE A 100 -4.23 -6.80 8.25
CA ILE A 100 -3.53 -5.53 8.46
C ILE A 100 -3.03 -5.43 9.91
N GLU A 101 -3.87 -5.79 10.89
CA GLU A 101 -3.48 -5.80 12.31
C GLU A 101 -2.30 -6.73 12.58
N HIS A 102 -2.32 -7.95 12.01
CA HIS A 102 -1.19 -8.88 12.11
C HIS A 102 0.08 -8.30 11.47
N ALA A 103 -0.02 -7.72 10.27
CA ALA A 103 1.12 -7.08 9.62
C ALA A 103 1.75 -5.96 10.47
N VAL A 104 0.92 -5.16 11.16
CA VAL A 104 1.39 -4.12 12.09
C VAL A 104 2.09 -4.73 13.30
N LYS A 105 1.57 -5.83 13.86
CA LYS A 105 2.21 -6.50 15.01
C LYS A 105 3.56 -7.11 14.63
N ASP A 106 3.64 -7.74 13.47
CA ASP A 106 4.83 -8.47 13.03
C ASP A 106 5.93 -7.54 12.50
N TYR A 107 5.56 -6.43 11.84
CA TYR A 107 6.49 -5.58 11.10
C TYR A 107 6.36 -4.08 11.37
N GLY A 108 5.34 -3.63 12.10
CA GLY A 108 5.02 -2.21 12.30
C GLY A 108 5.78 -1.51 13.43
N SER A 109 6.59 -2.24 14.20
CA SER A 109 7.48 -1.66 15.22
C SER A 109 8.84 -1.31 14.61
N ASN A 110 9.46 -0.22 15.06
CA ASN A 110 10.80 0.17 14.60
C ASN A 110 11.88 -0.75 15.19
#